data_AF-A0A9D8TS14-F1
#
_entry.id   AF-A0A9D8TS14-F1
#
_cell.length_a   1.000
_cell.length_b   1.000
_cell.length_c   1.000
_cell.angle_alpha   90.00
_cell.angle_beta   90.00
_cell.angle_gamma   90.00
#
_symmetry.space_group_name_H-M   'P 1'
#
loop_
_entity.id
_entity.type
_entity.pdbx_description
1 polymer ?
#
loop_
_entity_poly.entity_id
_entity_poly.type
_entity_poly.pdbx_seq_one_letter_code
_entity_poly.pdbx_strand_id
1 'polypeptide(L)'
;NASKKLLDATVEGNEEAVAKALDAAHTEVTNPLTYNDEHCFQSAICLAYFYANTRYTLFKELPTGKGYADLVLIPYLPNIPAMVIELKHNKSAGSALQQIKDKNYCQALNNYKGDLLFVGVNYDEKTKVHSCKIERLEN
;
A
#
# COMPACT_ATOMS: atom_id res chain seq x y z
N ASN A 1 7.68 0.18 17.39
CA ASN A 1 6.84 -0.74 16.59
C ASN A 1 7.08 -0.42 15.12
N ALA A 2 7.58 -1.39 14.32
CA ALA A 2 7.94 -1.19 12.91
C ALA A 2 6.71 -0.87 12.04
N SER A 3 5.59 -1.55 12.27
CA SER A 3 4.34 -1.31 11.55
C SER A 3 3.78 0.10 11.77
N LYS A 4 3.88 0.63 13.01
CA LYS A 4 3.53 2.02 13.29
C LYS A 4 4.41 2.99 12.51
N LYS A 5 5.73 2.78 12.49
CA LYS A 5 6.68 3.63 11.77
C LYS A 5 6.42 3.62 10.26
N LEU A 6 6.09 2.47 9.69
CA LEU A 6 5.69 2.37 8.28
C LEU A 6 4.45 3.21 8.00
N LEU A 7 3.41 3.09 8.84
CA LEU A 7 2.19 3.89 8.68
C LEU A 7 2.47 5.39 8.77
N ASP A 8 3.24 5.83 9.77
CA ASP A 8 3.61 7.24 9.94
C ASP A 8 4.40 7.74 8.71
N ALA A 9 5.40 6.98 8.24
CA ALA A 9 6.16 7.31 7.04
C ALA A 9 5.31 7.38 5.76
N THR A 10 4.30 6.50 5.65
CA THR A 10 3.37 6.49 4.51
C THR A 10 2.51 7.76 4.51
N VAL A 11 1.98 8.14 5.68
CA VAL A 11 1.18 9.36 5.83
C VAL A 11 2.03 10.60 5.59
N GLU A 12 3.29 10.61 6.02
CA GLU A 12 4.25 11.70 5.79
C GLU A 12 4.75 11.76 4.33
N GLY A 13 4.42 10.78 3.49
CA GLY A 13 4.88 10.72 2.10
C GLY A 13 6.36 10.34 1.94
N ASN A 14 6.97 9.73 2.97
CA ASN A 14 8.37 9.33 2.94
C ASN A 14 8.56 8.00 2.18
N GLU A 15 8.62 8.11 0.85
CA GLU A 15 8.74 6.97 -0.08
C GLU A 15 9.92 6.04 0.24
N GLU A 16 11.09 6.60 0.58
CA GLU A 16 12.30 5.83 0.87
C GLU A 16 12.16 5.03 2.17
N ALA A 17 11.62 5.64 3.22
CA ALA A 17 11.37 4.96 4.48
C ALA A 17 10.32 3.86 4.33
N VAL A 18 9.28 4.10 3.51
CA VAL A 18 8.28 3.08 3.19
C VAL A 18 8.91 1.90 2.48
N ALA A 19 9.69 2.12 1.41
CA ALA A 19 10.37 1.05 0.68
C ALA A 19 11.25 0.20 1.61
N LYS A 20 12.10 0.85 2.42
CA LYS A 20 12.98 0.17 3.39
C LYS A 20 12.21 -0.63 4.44
N ALA A 21 11.10 -0.10 4.95
CA ALA A 21 10.28 -0.82 5.93
C ALA A 21 9.59 -2.04 5.31
N LEU A 22 9.19 -1.95 4.04
CA LEU A 22 8.61 -3.07 3.30
C LEU A 22 9.65 -4.14 2.94
N ASP A 23 10.91 -3.77 2.64
CA ASP A 23 12.02 -4.73 2.51
C ASP A 23 12.21 -5.57 3.77
N ALA A 24 12.24 -4.89 4.92
CA ALA A 24 12.38 -5.55 6.22
C ALA A 24 11.19 -6.49 6.50
N ALA A 25 9.97 -6.02 6.30
CA ALA A 25 8.76 -6.82 6.52
C ALA A 25 8.67 -8.02 5.56
N HIS A 26 9.02 -7.83 4.29
CA HIS A 26 9.05 -8.91 3.31
C HIS A 26 10.04 -10.00 3.75
N THR A 27 11.25 -9.60 4.16
CA THR A 27 12.28 -10.53 4.66
C THR A 27 11.81 -11.34 5.88
N GLU A 28 11.10 -10.71 6.81
CA GLU A 28 10.56 -11.39 8.00
C GLU A 28 9.48 -12.43 7.64
N VAL A 29 8.70 -12.18 6.58
CA VAL A 29 7.60 -13.05 6.13
C VAL A 29 8.09 -14.17 5.19
N THR A 30 9.12 -13.91 4.39
CA THR A 30 9.76 -14.91 3.53
C THR A 30 10.80 -15.73 4.32
N ASN A 31 10.33 -16.52 5.27
CA ASN A 31 11.12 -17.61 5.86
C ASN A 31 11.19 -18.78 4.85
N PRO A 32 12.34 -19.45 4.62
CA PRO A 32 12.48 -20.50 3.58
C PRO A 32 11.55 -21.71 3.71
N LEU A 33 10.82 -21.86 4.82
CA LEU A 33 9.97 -23.01 5.11
C LEU A 33 8.54 -22.92 4.51
N THR A 34 8.11 -21.77 4.00
CA THR A 34 6.71 -21.53 3.57
C THR A 34 6.57 -20.94 2.16
N TYR A 35 7.53 -21.20 1.27
CA TYR A 35 7.57 -20.61 -0.08
C TYR A 35 6.36 -21.02 -0.94
N ASN A 36 5.47 -20.07 -1.25
CA ASN A 36 4.56 -20.16 -2.40
C ASN A 36 4.27 -18.75 -2.93
N ASP A 37 4.63 -18.51 -4.19
CA ASP A 37 5.35 -17.31 -4.65
C ASP A 37 4.50 -16.02 -4.83
N GLU A 38 3.19 -16.09 -5.05
CA GLU A 38 2.44 -14.91 -5.53
C GLU A 38 1.55 -14.25 -4.47
N HIS A 39 1.03 -15.01 -3.50
CA HIS A 39 0.18 -14.48 -2.41
C HIS A 39 0.96 -14.03 -1.17
N CYS A 40 2.27 -14.34 -1.12
CA CYS A 40 3.16 -13.90 -0.05
C CYS A 40 3.38 -12.39 -0.05
N PHE A 41 3.45 -11.75 -1.23
CA PHE A 41 3.74 -10.33 -1.33
C PHE A 41 2.63 -9.46 -0.72
N GLN A 42 1.38 -9.66 -1.13
CA GLN A 42 0.23 -8.93 -0.57
C GLN A 42 0.02 -9.24 0.92
N SER A 43 0.30 -10.49 1.34
CA SER A 43 0.25 -10.88 2.75
C SER A 43 1.31 -10.18 3.60
N ALA A 44 2.54 -10.07 3.09
CA ALA A 44 3.64 -9.36 3.75
C ALA A 44 3.32 -7.86 3.89
N ILE A 45 2.79 -7.22 2.85
CA ILE A 45 2.33 -5.82 2.93
C ILE A 45 1.22 -5.68 3.97
N CYS A 46 0.22 -6.56 3.99
CA CYS A 46 -0.86 -6.50 4.98
C CYS A 46 -0.33 -6.62 6.42
N LEU A 47 0.64 -7.50 6.66
CA LEU A 47 1.27 -7.65 7.97
C LEU A 47 2.13 -6.42 8.31
N ALA A 48 2.85 -5.86 7.34
CA ALA A 48 3.64 -4.65 7.53
C ALA A 48 2.77 -3.47 7.99
N TYR A 49 1.53 -3.38 7.50
CA TYR A 49 0.53 -2.40 7.93
C TYR A 49 -0.36 -2.83 9.11
N PHE A 50 -0.02 -3.88 9.86
CA PHE A 50 -0.87 -4.40 10.94
C PHE A 50 -1.33 -3.32 11.96
N TYR A 51 -0.46 -2.38 12.32
CA TYR A 51 -0.80 -1.26 13.22
C TYR A 51 -1.89 -0.34 12.67
N ALA A 52 -2.08 -0.29 11.35
CA ALA A 52 -3.12 0.52 10.72
C ALA A 52 -4.54 0.10 11.15
N ASN A 53 -4.77 -1.16 11.56
CA ASN A 53 -6.07 -1.59 12.09
C ASN A 53 -6.55 -0.80 13.31
N THR A 54 -5.63 -0.14 14.03
CA THR A 54 -5.97 0.74 15.17
C THR A 54 -6.63 2.06 14.75
N ARG A 55 -6.52 2.44 13.47
CA ARG A 55 -6.97 3.74 12.93
C ARG A 55 -7.79 3.63 11.65
N TYR A 56 -7.75 2.49 10.97
CA TYR A 56 -8.33 2.26 9.66
C TYR A 56 -9.08 0.94 9.59
N THR A 57 -10.12 0.88 8.77
CA THR A 57 -10.61 -0.36 8.17
C THR A 57 -9.76 -0.70 6.96
N LEU A 58 -9.25 -1.94 6.90
CA LEU A 58 -8.45 -2.44 5.78
C LEU A 58 -9.32 -3.31 4.88
N PHE A 59 -9.36 -2.99 3.59
CA PHE A 59 -10.02 -3.77 2.55
C PHE A 59 -8.97 -4.32 1.59
N LYS A 60 -8.89 -5.65 1.46
CA LYS A 60 -8.07 -6.31 0.44
C LYS A 60 -8.91 -6.50 -0.81
N GLU A 61 -8.28 -6.37 -1.99
CA GLU A 61 -8.93 -6.61 -3.29
C GLU A 61 -10.28 -5.89 -3.38
N LEU A 62 -10.30 -4.59 -3.09
CA LEU A 62 -11.55 -3.83 -3.09
C LEU A 62 -12.01 -3.60 -4.53
N PRO A 63 -13.26 -3.97 -4.91
CA PRO A 63 -13.79 -3.70 -6.23
C PRO A 63 -14.06 -2.20 -6.42
N THR A 64 -13.66 -1.65 -7.56
CA THR A 64 -13.70 -0.20 -7.85
C THR A 64 -14.41 0.13 -9.16
N GLY A 65 -15.16 -0.82 -9.72
CA GLY A 65 -15.90 -0.65 -10.98
C GLY A 65 -15.06 -0.86 -12.24
N LYS A 66 -13.73 -0.67 -12.19
CA LYS A 66 -12.79 -0.95 -13.30
C LYS A 66 -11.69 -1.96 -12.93
N GLY A 67 -11.93 -2.75 -11.89
CA GLY A 67 -11.02 -3.76 -11.38
C GLY A 67 -10.96 -3.75 -9.85
N TYR A 68 -9.88 -4.30 -9.31
CA TYR A 68 -9.64 -4.43 -7.88
C TYR A 68 -8.38 -3.65 -7.48
N ALA A 69 -8.47 -2.92 -6.38
CA ALA A 69 -7.32 -2.32 -5.70
C ALA A 69 -6.77 -3.31 -4.67
N ASP A 70 -5.45 -3.50 -4.62
CA ASP A 70 -4.85 -4.56 -3.82
C ASP A 70 -5.11 -4.37 -2.31
N LEU A 71 -5.00 -3.12 -1.83
CA LEU A 71 -5.25 -2.78 -0.44
C LEU A 71 -5.74 -1.33 -0.30
N VAL A 72 -6.88 -1.14 0.37
CA VAL A 72 -7.48 0.16 0.65
C VAL A 72 -7.65 0.34 2.16
N LEU A 73 -7.21 1.49 2.68
CA LEU A 73 -7.31 1.83 4.10
C LEU A 73 -8.24 3.04 4.26
N ILE A 74 -9.37 2.82 4.92
CA ILE A 74 -10.37 3.86 5.22
C ILE A 74 -10.26 4.24 6.69
N PRO A 75 -9.94 5.50 7.02
CA PRO A 75 -9.69 5.92 8.39
C PRO A 75 -11.01 6.05 9.17
N TYR A 76 -10.96 5.77 10.48
CA TYR A 76 -12.11 5.97 11.37
C TYR A 76 -12.40 7.46 11.63
N LEU A 77 -11.38 8.31 11.47
CA LEU A 77 -11.47 9.75 11.68
C LEU A 77 -11.16 10.49 10.37
N PRO A 78 -11.91 11.56 10.03
CA PRO A 78 -11.78 12.25 8.75
C PRO A 78 -10.52 13.11 8.61
N ASN A 79 -9.78 13.36 9.69
CA ASN A 79 -8.58 14.20 9.71
C ASN A 79 -7.28 13.45 9.35
N ILE A 80 -7.39 12.19 8.95
CA ILE A 80 -6.27 11.33 8.55
C ILE A 80 -6.58 10.87 7.12
N PRO A 81 -5.65 10.86 6.17
CA PRO A 81 -5.94 10.52 4.77
C PRO A 81 -6.40 9.06 4.60
N ALA A 82 -7.32 8.80 3.68
CA ALA A 82 -7.54 7.42 3.20
C ALA A 82 -6.40 7.02 2.24
N MET A 83 -6.04 5.74 2.21
CA MET A 83 -4.95 5.25 1.36
C MET A 83 -5.44 4.21 0.37
N VAL A 84 -4.96 4.30 -0.87
CA VAL A 84 -5.10 3.25 -1.87
C VAL A 84 -3.71 2.77 -2.23
N ILE A 85 -3.44 1.51 -1.95
CA ILE A 85 -2.15 0.87 -2.15
C ILE A 85 -2.28 -0.12 -3.29
N GLU A 86 -1.42 0.05 -4.30
CA GLU A 86 -1.35 -0.82 -5.47
C GLU A 86 0.05 -1.40 -5.57
N LEU A 87 0.09 -2.70 -5.80
CA LEU A 87 1.28 -3.53 -5.78
C LEU A 87 1.68 -3.91 -7.21
N LYS A 88 2.99 -3.99 -7.43
CA LYS A 88 3.60 -4.42 -8.69
C LYS A 88 4.78 -5.31 -8.41
N HIS A 89 5.04 -6.19 -9.37
CA HIS A 89 6.13 -7.14 -9.34
C HIS A 89 6.94 -7.02 -10.63
N ASN A 90 8.26 -6.83 -10.52
CA ASN A 90 9.19 -6.63 -11.63
C ASN A 90 8.75 -5.57 -12.66
N LYS A 91 8.11 -4.48 -12.18
CA LYS A 91 7.70 -3.32 -12.98
C LYS A 91 8.23 -2.04 -12.33
N SER A 92 7.36 -1.10 -11.96
CA SER A 92 7.74 0.14 -11.28
C SER A 92 6.64 0.66 -10.37
N ALA A 93 7.01 1.34 -9.29
CA ALA A 93 6.07 2.01 -8.40
C ALA A 93 5.24 3.09 -9.14
N GLY A 94 5.82 3.76 -10.14
CA GLY A 94 5.10 4.70 -10.99
C GLY A 94 3.97 4.05 -11.80
N SER A 95 4.18 2.82 -12.30
CA SER A 95 3.12 2.08 -13.00
C SER A 95 1.97 1.68 -12.07
N ALA A 96 2.24 1.48 -10.78
CA ALA A 96 1.21 1.25 -9.77
C ALA A 96 0.37 2.52 -9.54
N LEU A 97 1.01 3.68 -9.40
CA LEU A 97 0.30 4.97 -9.30
C LEU A 97 -0.55 5.25 -10.55
N GLN A 98 -0.02 4.98 -11.75
CA GLN A 98 -0.78 5.16 -12.97
C GLN A 98 -2.01 4.24 -13.00
N GLN A 99 -1.87 2.98 -12.58
CA GLN A 99 -2.99 2.05 -12.49
C GLN A 99 -4.08 2.52 -11.52
N ILE A 100 -3.69 3.09 -10.36
CA ILE A 100 -4.65 3.70 -9.42
C ILE A 100 -5.49 4.79 -10.09
N LYS A 101 -4.82 5.68 -10.84
CA LYS A 101 -5.48 6.78 -11.55
C LYS A 101 -6.38 6.29 -12.68
N ASP A 102 -5.89 5.36 -13.50
CA ASP A 102 -6.60 4.85 -14.68
C ASP A 102 -7.90 4.10 -14.30
N LYS A 103 -7.82 3.32 -13.22
CA LYS A 103 -8.98 2.59 -12.71
C LYS A 103 -9.94 3.47 -11.90
N ASN A 104 -9.61 4.76 -11.72
CA ASN A 104 -10.43 5.76 -11.07
C ASN A 104 -10.96 5.29 -9.71
N TYR A 105 -10.08 4.73 -8.88
CA TYR A 105 -10.43 4.25 -7.54
C TYR A 105 -11.05 5.34 -6.65
N CYS A 106 -10.81 6.62 -6.99
CA CYS A 106 -11.51 7.78 -6.44
C CYS A 106 -13.03 7.61 -6.47
N GLN A 107 -13.60 6.94 -7.47
CA GLN A 107 -15.05 6.79 -7.61
C GLN A 107 -15.67 5.97 -6.48
N ALA A 108 -14.97 4.93 -5.99
CA ALA A 108 -15.36 4.16 -4.81
C ALA A 108 -15.18 4.96 -3.50
N LEU A 109 -14.33 5.99 -3.53
CA LEU A 109 -14.00 6.86 -2.40
C LEU A 109 -14.61 8.27 -2.52
N ASN A 110 -15.50 8.52 -3.50
CA ASN A 110 -16.06 9.86 -3.78
C ASN A 110 -16.83 10.47 -2.59
N ASN A 111 -17.30 9.62 -1.68
CA ASN A 111 -18.00 10.03 -0.46
C ASN A 111 -17.04 10.37 0.69
N TYR A 112 -15.78 9.95 0.59
CA TYR A 112 -14.75 10.32 1.55
C TYR A 112 -14.34 11.78 1.31
N LYS A 113 -14.37 12.59 2.39
CA LYS A 113 -14.18 14.04 2.33
C LYS A 113 -12.82 14.52 2.83
N GLY A 114 -11.97 13.61 3.31
CA GLY A 114 -10.59 13.92 3.67
C GLY A 114 -9.63 13.69 2.50
N ASP A 115 -8.35 13.92 2.77
CA ASP A 115 -7.26 13.68 1.83
C ASP A 115 -7.18 12.23 1.36
N LEU A 116 -6.73 12.03 0.12
CA LEU A 116 -6.40 10.71 -0.41
C LEU A 116 -4.89 10.58 -0.59
N LEU A 117 -4.37 9.39 -0.31
CA LEU A 117 -3.00 8.99 -0.59
C LEU A 117 -3.00 7.80 -1.53
N PHE A 118 -2.38 7.97 -2.70
CA PHE A 118 -2.07 6.86 -3.60
C PHE A 118 -0.66 6.38 -3.34
N VAL A 119 -0.53 5.09 -3.10
CA VAL A 119 0.73 4.45 -2.74
C VAL A 119 1.01 3.35 -3.74
N GLY A 120 1.94 3.60 -4.66
CA GLY A 120 2.43 2.62 -5.60
C GLY A 120 3.66 1.92 -5.02
N VAL A 121 3.62 0.59 -4.91
CA VAL A 121 4.76 -0.20 -4.45
C VAL A 121 5.15 -1.20 -5.54
N ASN A 122 6.45 -1.31 -5.81
CA ASN A 122 6.98 -2.35 -6.67
C ASN A 122 8.08 -3.14 -5.96
N TYR A 123 8.03 -4.47 -6.08
CA TYR A 123 9.13 -5.35 -5.71
C TYR A 123 9.89 -5.81 -6.96
N ASP A 124 11.22 -5.71 -6.94
CA ASP A 124 12.10 -6.24 -7.98
C ASP A 124 12.79 -7.51 -7.47
N GLU A 125 12.52 -8.65 -8.10
CA GLU A 125 13.04 -9.95 -7.65
C GLU A 125 14.53 -10.13 -7.89
N LYS A 126 15.09 -9.43 -8.89
CA LYS A 126 16.51 -9.58 -9.25
C LYS A 126 17.38 -8.92 -8.19
N THR A 127 16.94 -7.75 -7.74
CA THR A 127 17.61 -6.94 -6.73
C THR A 127 17.10 -7.22 -5.32
N LYS A 128 15.95 -7.89 -5.20
CA LYS A 128 15.25 -8.22 -3.95
C LYS A 128 14.90 -6.98 -3.12
N VAL A 129 14.61 -5.84 -3.77
CA VAL A 129 14.26 -4.58 -3.11
C VAL A 129 12.90 -4.03 -3.53
N HIS A 130 12.27 -3.28 -2.64
CA HIS A 130 11.07 -2.50 -2.91
C HIS A 130 11.42 -1.09 -3.39
N SER A 131 10.51 -0.54 -4.17
CA SER A 131 10.43 0.87 -4.49
C SER A 131 9.02 1.36 -4.19
N CYS A 132 8.92 2.62 -3.78
CA CYS A 132 7.65 3.23 -3.42
C CYS A 132 7.50 4.58 -4.13
N LYS A 133 6.27 4.91 -4.50
CA LYS A 133 5.86 6.25 -4.93
C LYS A 133 4.55 6.63 -4.26
N ILE A 134 4.49 7.85 -3.72
CA ILE A 134 3.34 8.34 -2.96
C ILE A 134 2.87 9.65 -3.58
N GLU A 135 1.57 9.73 -3.84
CA GLU A 135 0.92 10.95 -4.29
C GLU A 135 -0.22 11.31 -3.34
N ARG A 136 -0.22 12.56 -2.87
CA ARG A 136 -1.28 13.11 -2.03
C ARG A 136 -2.24 13.92 -2.88
N LEU A 137 -3.53 13.65 -2.73
CA LEU A 137 -4.61 14.43 -3.30
C LEU A 137 -5.33 15.11 -2.13
N GLU A 138 -5.18 16.41 -2.04
CA GLU A 138 -5.92 17.25 -1.10
C GLU A 138 -7.31 17.49 -1.67
N ASN A 139 -8.34 17.27 -0.85
CA ASN A 139 -9.75 17.48 -1.20
C ASN A 139 -10.27 18.83 -0.69
#